data_AF-A0A183MDF8-F1
#
_entry.id   AF-A0A183MDF8-F1
#
_cell.length_a   1.000
_cell.length_b   1.000
_cell.length_c   1.000
_cell.angle_alpha   90.00
_cell.angle_beta   90.00
_cell.angle_gamma   90.00
#
_symmetry.space_group_name_H-M   'P 1'
#
loop_
_entity.id
_entity.type
_entity.pdbx_description
1 polymer ?
#
loop_
_entity_poly.entity_id
_entity_poly.type
_entity_poly.pdbx_seq_one_letter_code
_entity_poly.pdbx_strand_id
1 'polypeptide(L)' 'MAEMENDLDQLEKAIQGLIPMGKLAQTRLERRTYRPGVELCRDSVQYGLTDEVRQIELTNEALLEKQRQAR' A
#
# COMPACT_ATOMS: atom_id res chain seq x y z
N MET A 1 -7.16 5.35 29.18
CA MET A 1 -8.05 4.41 28.46
C MET A 1 -8.55 5.03 27.17
N ALA A 2 -9.22 6.19 27.19
CA ALA A 2 -9.69 6.87 25.97
C ALA A 2 -8.60 7.22 24.93
N GLU A 3 -7.37 7.50 25.35
CA GLU A 3 -6.26 7.83 24.45
C GLU A 3 -5.80 6.60 23.63
N MET A 4 -5.62 5.46 24.30
CA MET A 4 -5.23 4.20 23.66
C MET A 4 -6.32 3.64 22.72
N GLU A 5 -7.60 3.82 23.07
CA GLU A 5 -8.72 3.48 22.20
C GLU A 5 -8.77 4.37 20.94
N ASN A 6 -8.44 5.66 21.08
CA ASN A 6 -8.34 6.59 19.96
C ASN A 6 -7.14 6.23 19.05
N ASP A 7 -6.00 5.86 19.63
CA ASP A 7 -4.82 5.42 18.87
C ASP A 7 -5.12 4.16 18.04
N LEU A 8 -5.84 3.18 18.61
CA LEU A 8 -6.25 1.97 17.89
C LEU A 8 -7.21 2.27 16.73
N ASP A 9 -8.18 3.17 16.92
CA ASP A 9 -9.11 3.63 15.87
C ASP A 9 -8.35 4.36 14.74
N GLN A 10 -7.37 5.20 15.08
CA GLN A 10 -6.52 5.87 14.09
C GLN A 10 -5.68 4.88 13.29
N LEU A 11 -5.09 3.88 13.94
CA LEU A 11 -4.33 2.82 13.26
C LEU A 11 -5.23 2.02 12.32
N GLU A 12 -6.46 1.68 12.73
CA GLU A 12 -7.41 0.97 11.88
C GLU A 12 -7.81 1.81 10.66
N LYS A 13 -8.10 3.11 10.85
CA LYS A 13 -8.39 4.03 9.75
C LYS A 13 -7.22 4.17 8.78
N ALA A 14 -5.99 4.23 9.29
CA ALA A 14 -4.79 4.30 8.46
C ALA A 14 -4.64 3.04 7.59
N ILE A 15 -4.84 1.85 8.17
CA ILE A 15 -4.83 0.57 7.45
C ILE A 15 -5.92 0.53 6.38
N GLN A 16 -7.14 0.92 6.72
CA GLN A 16 -8.27 0.98 5.76
C GLN A 16 -7.98 1.97 4.62
N GLY A 17 -7.33 3.08 4.90
CA GLY A 17 -6.91 4.07 3.90
C GLY A 17 -5.87 3.54 2.90
N LEU A 18 -5.02 2.58 3.29
CA LEU A 18 -4.03 1.98 2.39
C LEU A 18 -4.67 1.07 1.33
N ILE A 19 -5.83 0.46 1.62
CA ILE A 19 -6.50 -0.48 0.71
C ILE A 19 -6.82 0.14 -0.66
N PRO A 20 -7.51 1.29 -0.78
CA PRO A 20 -7.79 1.90 -2.08
C PRO A 20 -6.51 2.34 -2.81
N MET A 21 -5.49 2.82 -2.08
CA MET A 21 -4.21 3.21 -2.65
C MET A 21 -3.47 2.01 -3.25
N GLY A 22 -3.39 0.90 -2.49
CA GLY A 22 -2.78 -0.34 -2.95
C GLY A 22 -3.48 -0.92 -4.18
N LYS A 23 -4.82 -0.97 -4.19
CA LYS A 23 -5.60 -1.41 -5.35
C LYS A 23 -5.30 -0.57 -6.59
N LEU A 24 -5.23 0.75 -6.45
CA LEU A 24 -4.94 1.65 -7.56
C LEU A 24 -3.54 1.39 -8.14
N ALA A 25 -2.52 1.32 -7.30
CA ALA A 25 -1.14 1.06 -7.72
C ALA A 25 -1.01 -0.32 -8.38
N GLN A 26 -1.58 -1.36 -7.78
CA GLN A 26 -1.56 -2.72 -8.31
C GLN A 26 -2.27 -2.83 -9.68
N THR A 27 -3.48 -2.28 -9.83
CA THR A 27 -4.20 -2.30 -11.11
C THR A 27 -3.45 -1.52 -12.20
N ARG A 28 -2.79 -0.40 -11.86
CA ARG A 28 -1.96 0.35 -12.81
C ARG A 28 -0.74 -0.45 -13.26
N LEU A 29 -0.07 -1.11 -12.31
CA LEU A 29 1.08 -1.97 -12.58
C LEU A 29 0.68 -3.17 -13.45
N GLU A 30 -0.43 -3.83 -13.12
CA GLU A 30 -1.00 -4.95 -13.89
C GLU A 30 -1.23 -4.57 -15.35
N ARG A 31 -1.92 -3.44 -15.59
CA ARG A 31 -2.22 -2.95 -16.96
C ARG A 31 -0.96 -2.67 -17.77
N ARG A 32 0.13 -2.25 -17.14
CA ARG A 32 1.41 -2.01 -17.80
C ARG A 32 2.16 -3.30 -18.08
N THR A 33 2.10 -4.27 -17.16
CA THR A 33 2.74 -5.58 -17.30
C THR A 33 2.11 -6.41 -18.43
N TYR A 34 0.79 -6.36 -18.63
CA TYR A 34 0.09 -7.15 -19.65
C TYR A 34 -0.15 -6.42 -20.98
N ARG A 35 0.38 -5.21 -21.15
CA ARG A 35 0.24 -4.47 -22.41
C ARG A 35 1.09 -5.13 -23.53
N PRO A 36 0.58 -5.24 -24.77
CA PRO A 36 1.40 -5.61 -25.93
C PRO A 36 2.57 -4.62 -26.14
N GLY A 37 3.79 -5.12 -26.33
CA GLY A 37 5.00 -4.28 -26.42
C GLY A 37 5.57 -3.90 -25.05
N VAL A 38 5.61 -4.87 -24.12
CA VAL A 38 6.04 -4.68 -22.71
C VAL A 38 7.43 -4.06 -22.57
N GLU A 39 8.31 -4.22 -23.56
CA GLU A 39 9.63 -3.56 -23.57
C GLU A 39 9.54 -2.03 -23.56
N LEU A 40 8.47 -1.45 -24.11
CA LEU A 40 8.22 0.00 -24.09
C LEU A 40 7.77 0.51 -22.71
N CYS A 41 7.41 -0.38 -21.79
CA CYS A 41 6.97 -0.05 -20.44
C CYS A 41 8.05 -0.28 -19.38
N ARG A 42 9.31 -0.56 -19.73
CA ARG A 42 10.45 -0.52 -18.79
C ARG A 42 10.92 0.91 -18.56
N ASP A 43 10.00 1.78 -18.16
CA ASP A 43 10.20 3.21 -17.95
C ASP A 43 10.23 3.55 -16.45
N SER A 44 10.55 4.80 -16.13
CA SER A 44 10.57 5.30 -14.75
C SER A 44 9.24 5.10 -14.01
N VAL A 45 8.11 5.14 -14.72
CA VAL A 45 6.78 4.97 -14.12
C VAL A 45 6.54 3.52 -13.71
N GLN A 46 7.02 2.53 -14.46
CA GLN A 46 6.91 1.11 -14.09
C GLN A 46 7.70 0.80 -12.81
N TYR A 47 8.92 1.34 -12.70
CA TYR A 47 9.72 1.21 -11.50
C TYR A 47 9.06 1.93 -10.32
N GLY A 48 8.58 3.15 -10.52
CA GLY A 48 7.84 3.90 -9.49
C GLY A 48 6.59 3.18 -8.99
N LEU A 49 5.80 2.57 -9.88
CA LEU A 49 4.62 1.78 -9.48
C LEU A 49 5.01 0.52 -8.72
N THR A 50 6.10 -0.15 -9.13
CA THR A 50 6.62 -1.33 -8.42
C THR A 50 7.06 -0.96 -7.01
N ASP A 51 7.80 0.14 -6.86
CA ASP A 51 8.24 0.66 -5.58
C ASP A 51 7.05 1.11 -4.72
N GLU A 52 6.06 1.80 -5.30
CA GLU A 52 4.86 2.25 -4.61
C GLU A 52 4.07 1.06 -4.03
N VAL A 53 3.84 0.01 -4.82
CA VAL A 53 3.17 -1.22 -4.33
C VAL A 53 3.94 -1.81 -3.15
N ARG A 54 5.26 -1.94 -3.27
CA ARG A 54 6.12 -2.47 -2.20
C ARG A 54 6.07 -1.61 -0.94
N GLN A 55 6.11 -0.27 -1.07
CA GLN A 55 6.05 0.64 0.07
C GLN A 55 4.69 0.58 0.76
N ILE A 56 3.60 0.45 0.01
CA ILE A 56 2.25 0.29 0.59
C ILE A 56 2.17 -1.01 1.39
N GLU A 57 2.70 -2.12 0.87
CA GLU A 57 2.75 -3.41 1.57
C GLU A 57 3.56 -3.33 2.88
N LEU A 58 4.78 -2.77 2.82
CA LEU A 58 5.63 -2.58 4.00
C LEU A 58 4.97 -1.66 5.05
N THR A 59 4.32 -0.58 4.60
CA THR A 59 3.61 0.33 5.51
C THR A 59 2.44 -0.37 6.18
N ASN A 60 1.68 -1.18 5.43
CA ASN A 60 0.57 -1.95 5.97
C ASN A 60 1.03 -2.96 7.04
N GLU A 61 2.12 -3.70 6.77
CA GLU A 61 2.72 -4.62 7.73
C GLU A 61 3.17 -3.91 9.01
N ALA A 62 3.83 -2.76 8.87
CA ALA A 62 4.29 -1.96 9.99
C ALA A 62 3.13 -1.41 10.85
N LEU A 63 2.04 -0.98 10.22
CA LEU A 63 0.85 -0.52 10.94
C LEU A 63 0.13 -1.67 11.66
N LEU A 64 0.02 -2.84 11.02
CA LEU A 64 -0.55 -4.04 11.64
C LEU A 64 0.29 -4.50 12.83
N GLU A 65 1.62 -4.41 12.74
CA GLU A 65 2.50 -4.72 13.87
C GLU A 65 2.32 -3.74 15.02
N LYS A 66 2.26 -2.43 14.74
CA LYS A 66 1.93 -1.42 15.76
C LYS A 66 0.57 -1.67 16.41
N GLN A 67 -0.43 -2.04 15.62
CA GLN A 67 -1.76 -2.35 16.14
C GLN A 67 -1.74 -3.59 17.05
N ARG A 68 -0.94 -4.62 16.72
CA ARG A 68 -0.74 -5.80 17.58
C ARG A 68 -0.08 -5.45 18.91
N GLN A 69 0.91 -4.55 18.90
CA GLN A 69 1.62 -4.12 20.11
C GLN A 69 0.76 -3.23 21.03
N ALA A 70 -0.22 -2.53 20.46
CA ALA A 70 -1.14 -1.67 21.19
C ALA A 70 -2.40 -2.40 21.68
N ARG A 71 -2.54 -3.70 21.43
CA ARG A 71 -3.63 -4.55 21.94
C ARG A 71 -3.15 -5.38 23.12
#